data_AF-A0A420YQI8-F1
#
_entry.id   AF-A0A420YQI8-F1
#
_cell.length_a   1.000
_cell.length_b   1.000
_cell.length_c   1.000
_cell.angle_alpha   90.00
_cell.angle_beta   90.00
_cell.angle_gamma   90.00
#
_symmetry.space_group_name_H-M   'P 1'
#
loop_
_entity.id
_entity.type
_entity.pdbx_description
1 polymer ?
#
loop_
_entity_poly.entity_id
_entity_poly.type
_entity_poly.pdbx_seq_one_letter_code
_entity_poly.pdbx_strand_id
1 'polypeptide(L)'
;MIKTIIAFIFVFGVIVTIHEFGHFYFAKRAGILVKEFAIGMGPKVFQVRKGETVYTLRLLPVGGYVRMAGHEESDQEIKPGMMVTLRLEDGIVQQISFDPSTELEQGIPFQIESCDLEKKMVVKGYKPQTEKLDILKVSKTATIIEEDGTEVSVAPIERQFNSASLKDRMLTNFAGP
;
A
#
# COMPACT_ATOMS: atom_id res chain seq x y z
N MET A 1 -15.44 10.66 -35.71
CA MET A 1 -15.98 10.34 -34.37
C MET A 1 -15.05 9.41 -33.59
N ILE A 2 -14.83 8.15 -34.00
CA ILE A 2 -13.93 7.21 -33.28
C ILE A 2 -12.51 7.75 -33.09
N LYS A 3 -11.89 8.29 -34.15
CA LYS A 3 -10.54 8.91 -34.06
C LYS A 3 -10.46 10.05 -33.04
N THR A 4 -11.52 10.87 -32.96
CA THR A 4 -11.62 11.98 -32.01
C THR A 4 -11.73 11.49 -30.58
N ILE A 5 -12.52 10.44 -30.34
CA ILE A 5 -12.68 9.82 -29.02
C ILE A 5 -11.36 9.21 -28.55
N ILE A 6 -10.66 8.47 -29.42
CA ILE A 6 -9.36 7.88 -29.10
C ILE A 6 -8.33 8.96 -28.78
N ALA A 7 -8.26 10.02 -29.60
CA ALA A 7 -7.35 11.14 -29.36
C ALA A 7 -7.66 11.87 -28.04
N PHE A 8 -8.95 12.07 -27.73
CA PHE A 8 -9.38 12.67 -26.46
C PHE A 8 -8.94 11.83 -25.26
N ILE A 9 -9.22 10.53 -25.28
CA ILE A 9 -8.83 9.61 -24.20
C ILE A 9 -7.31 9.63 -24.01
N PHE A 10 -6.55 9.62 -25.10
CA PHE A 10 -5.09 9.65 -25.04
C PHE A 10 -4.56 10.95 -24.41
N VAL A 11 -5.00 12.12 -24.91
CA VAL A 11 -4.57 13.42 -24.39
C VAL A 11 -4.99 13.59 -22.93
N PHE A 12 -6.23 13.25 -22.60
CA PHE A 12 -6.73 13.31 -21.24
C PHE A 12 -5.94 12.39 -20.30
N GLY A 13 -5.67 11.15 -20.73
CA GLY A 13 -4.87 10.19 -19.96
C GLY A 13 -3.45 10.69 -19.69
N VAL A 14 -2.81 11.34 -20.67
CA VAL A 14 -1.48 11.94 -20.49
C VAL A 14 -1.52 13.07 -19.46
N ILE A 15 -2.51 13.98 -19.56
CA ILE A 15 -2.66 15.11 -18.63
C ILE A 15 -2.84 14.60 -17.20
N VAL A 16 -3.77 13.66 -16.99
CA VAL A 16 -4.02 13.08 -15.67
C VAL A 16 -2.78 12.35 -15.15
N THR A 17 -2.07 11.59 -16.00
CA THR A 17 -0.85 10.89 -15.56
C THR A 17 0.23 11.87 -15.09
N ILE A 18 0.38 13.02 -15.77
CA ILE A 18 1.31 14.08 -15.34
C ILE A 18 0.86 14.71 -14.03
N HIS A 19 -0.45 14.93 -13.85
CA HIS A 19 -1.04 15.42 -12.62
C HIS A 19 -0.73 14.51 -11.42
N GLU A 20 -1.04 13.22 -11.55
CA GLU A 20 -0.74 12.21 -10.51
C GLU A 20 0.77 12.09 -10.27
N PHE A 21 1.58 12.16 -11.32
CA PHE A 21 3.03 12.13 -11.18
C PHE A 21 3.56 13.31 -10.35
N GLY A 22 2.90 14.48 -10.42
CA GLY A 22 3.18 15.61 -9.54
C GLY A 22 3.02 15.24 -8.07
N HIS A 23 1.84 14.74 -7.68
CA HIS A 23 1.60 14.25 -6.31
C HIS A 23 2.64 13.21 -5.88
N PHE A 24 2.90 12.22 -6.74
CA PHE A 24 3.89 11.17 -6.50
C PHE A 24 5.29 11.72 -6.24
N TYR A 25 5.76 12.63 -7.09
CA TYR A 25 7.10 13.19 -7.00
C TYR A 25 7.30 13.96 -5.70
N PHE A 26 6.37 14.84 -5.35
CA PHE A 26 6.48 15.63 -4.12
C PHE A 26 6.31 14.78 -2.86
N ALA A 27 5.44 13.76 -2.88
CA ALA A 27 5.30 12.80 -1.79
C ALA A 27 6.62 12.04 -1.54
N LYS A 28 7.22 11.46 -2.58
CA LYS A 28 8.50 10.74 -2.44
C LYS A 28 9.62 11.66 -1.97
N ARG A 29 9.67 12.91 -2.44
CA ARG A 29 10.66 13.91 -2.00
C ARG A 29 10.48 14.30 -0.53
N ALA A 30 9.25 14.38 -0.06
CA ALA A 30 8.90 14.65 1.34
C ALA A 30 9.16 13.45 2.29
N GLY A 31 9.62 12.32 1.76
CA GLY A 31 9.80 11.09 2.54
C GLY A 31 8.47 10.41 2.91
N ILE A 32 7.37 10.77 2.25
CA ILE A 32 6.08 10.10 2.41
C ILE A 32 6.12 8.80 1.60
N LEU A 33 5.71 7.71 2.23
CA LEU A 33 5.58 6.43 1.56
C LEU A 33 4.38 6.48 0.61
N VAL A 34 4.63 6.23 -0.67
CA VAL A 34 3.59 5.94 -1.66
C VAL A 34 3.46 4.43 -1.78
N LYS A 35 2.33 3.89 -1.35
CA LYS A 35 2.01 2.46 -1.43
C LYS A 35 1.73 2.05 -2.87
N GLU A 36 0.92 2.83 -3.58
CA GLU A 36 0.51 2.55 -4.97
C GLU A 36 0.50 3.83 -5.82
N PHE A 37 1.00 3.74 -7.04
CA PHE A 37 0.84 4.72 -8.10
C PHE A 37 0.07 4.08 -9.24
N ALA A 38 -1.17 4.50 -9.45
CA ALA A 38 -2.07 3.88 -10.41
C ALA A 38 -2.35 4.81 -11.59
N ILE A 39 -2.26 4.26 -12.81
CA ILE A 39 -2.72 4.90 -14.04
C ILE A 39 -4.03 4.23 -14.45
N GLY A 40 -5.07 5.03 -14.62
CA GLY A 40 -6.42 4.56 -14.92
C GLY A 40 -7.23 4.17 -13.68
N MET A 41 -8.40 3.60 -13.93
CA MET A 41 -9.40 3.22 -12.93
C MET A 41 -9.96 1.81 -13.19
N GLY A 42 -10.69 1.27 -12.21
CA GLY A 42 -11.31 -0.05 -12.32
C GLY A 42 -10.32 -1.20 -12.06
N PRO A 43 -10.57 -2.41 -12.58
CA PRO A 43 -9.75 -3.59 -12.27
C PRO A 43 -8.31 -3.45 -12.75
N LYS A 44 -7.37 -3.98 -11.97
CA LYS A 44 -5.94 -4.01 -12.30
C LYS A 44 -5.72 -4.94 -13.50
N VAL A 45 -5.04 -4.44 -14.52
CA VAL A 45 -4.62 -5.21 -15.70
C VAL A 45 -3.18 -5.64 -15.55
N PHE A 46 -2.36 -4.77 -14.97
CA PHE A 46 -0.96 -5.02 -14.72
C PHE A 46 -0.52 -4.35 -13.43
N GLN A 47 0.36 -5.00 -12.68
CA GLN A 47 1.01 -4.43 -11.51
C GLN A 47 2.47 -4.82 -11.44
N VAL A 48 3.31 -3.90 -10.99
CA VAL A 48 4.72 -4.16 -10.73
C VAL A 48 5.17 -3.39 -9.49
N ARG A 49 5.80 -4.08 -8.55
CA ARG A 49 6.42 -3.45 -7.40
C ARG A 49 7.85 -3.05 -7.73
N LYS A 50 8.21 -1.79 -7.47
CA LYS A 50 9.59 -1.30 -7.62
C LYS A 50 9.98 -0.46 -6.40
N GLY A 51 10.93 -1.00 -5.62
CA GLY A 51 11.27 -0.44 -4.32
C GLY A 51 10.09 -0.57 -3.37
N GLU A 52 9.68 0.54 -2.77
CA GLU A 52 8.58 0.57 -1.78
C GLU A 52 7.19 0.78 -2.41
N THR A 53 7.12 1.13 -3.71
CA THR A 53 5.89 1.56 -4.40
C THR A 53 5.45 0.52 -5.42
N VAL A 54 4.16 0.22 -5.44
CA VAL A 54 3.52 -0.57 -6.49
C VAL A 54 3.02 0.35 -7.60
N TYR A 55 3.35 0.02 -8.84
CA TYR A 55 2.87 0.73 -10.02
C TYR A 55 1.80 -0.13 -10.68
N THR A 56 0.61 0.41 -10.87
CA THR A 56 -0.50 -0.33 -11.46
C THR A 56 -1.04 0.35 -12.71
N LEU A 57 -1.40 -0.47 -13.69
CA LEU A 57 -2.16 -0.06 -14.86
C LEU A 57 -3.54 -0.72 -14.77
N ARG A 58 -4.57 0.10 -14.81
CA ARG A 58 -5.96 -0.34 -14.67
C ARG A 58 -6.71 -0.25 -16.00
N LEU A 59 -7.79 -1.04 -16.11
CA LEU A 59 -8.47 -1.28 -17.38
C LEU A 59 -9.04 -0.01 -18.02
N LEU A 60 -9.58 0.91 -17.20
CA LEU A 60 -10.18 2.13 -17.71
C LEU A 60 -9.11 3.21 -17.81
N PRO A 61 -8.79 3.73 -19.00
CA PRO A 61 -7.73 4.73 -19.21
C PRO A 61 -8.17 6.15 -18.81
N VAL A 62 -9.05 6.25 -17.82
CA VAL A 62 -9.57 7.51 -17.27
C VAL A 62 -9.14 7.60 -15.82
N GLY A 63 -8.60 8.75 -15.42
CA GLY A 63 -8.14 8.94 -14.05
C GLY A 63 -6.78 8.30 -13.77
N GLY A 64 -6.44 8.35 -12.49
CA GLY A 64 -5.29 7.74 -11.85
C GLY A 64 -5.36 8.11 -10.37
N TYR A 65 -4.48 7.56 -9.55
CA TYR A 65 -4.36 8.00 -8.16
C TYR A 65 -2.99 7.65 -7.58
N VAL A 66 -2.61 8.40 -6.54
CA VAL A 66 -1.43 8.15 -5.71
C VAL A 66 -1.86 7.78 -4.30
N ARG A 67 -1.74 6.50 -3.94
CA ARG A 67 -2.06 5.99 -2.60
C ARG A 67 -0.91 6.27 -1.63
N MET A 68 -0.99 7.39 -0.93
CA MET A 68 -0.02 7.81 0.07
C MET A 68 -0.37 7.25 1.45
N ALA A 69 0.63 6.79 2.19
CA ALA A 69 0.41 6.31 3.55
C ALA A 69 -0.09 7.43 4.47
N GLY A 70 -1.11 7.15 5.28
CA GLY A 70 -1.71 8.12 6.20
C GLY A 70 -2.40 9.31 5.53
N HIS A 71 -2.73 9.21 4.23
CA HIS A 71 -3.50 10.20 3.49
C HIS A 71 -4.81 9.57 3.01
N GLU A 72 -5.91 9.99 3.63
CA GLU A 72 -7.28 9.46 3.43
C GLU A 72 -7.40 7.91 3.60
N GLU A 73 -8.57 7.45 4.04
CA GLU A 73 -8.83 6.10 4.59
C GLU A 73 -8.75 4.98 3.53
N SER A 74 -7.55 4.65 3.06
CA SER A 74 -7.30 3.62 2.04
C SER A 74 -6.51 2.41 2.54
N ASP A 75 -6.33 2.31 3.86
CA ASP A 75 -5.65 1.20 4.49
C ASP A 75 -6.66 0.13 4.90
N GLN A 76 -6.34 -1.13 4.60
CA GLN A 76 -7.15 -2.28 5.01
C GLN A 76 -7.33 -2.26 6.52
N GLU A 77 -8.59 -2.21 6.98
CA GLU A 77 -8.91 -2.23 8.39
C GLU A 77 -8.63 -3.63 8.96
N ILE A 78 -7.59 -3.75 9.78
CA ILE A 78 -7.21 -5.01 10.43
C ILE A 78 -8.09 -5.22 11.66
N LYS A 79 -9.02 -6.18 11.58
CA LYS A 79 -9.96 -6.53 12.66
C LYS A 79 -9.44 -7.68 13.51
N PRO A 80 -9.71 -7.66 14.83
CA PRO A 80 -9.48 -8.83 15.67
C PRO A 80 -10.21 -10.06 15.13
N GLY A 81 -9.54 -11.20 15.16
CA GLY A 81 -10.01 -12.48 14.64
C GLY A 81 -9.63 -12.77 13.19
N MET A 82 -9.08 -11.81 12.44
CA MET A 82 -8.61 -12.07 11.07
C MET A 82 -7.47 -13.10 11.06
N MET A 83 -7.57 -14.07 10.16
CA MET A 83 -6.49 -15.01 9.87
C MET A 83 -5.57 -14.43 8.81
N VAL A 84 -4.28 -14.41 9.11
CA VAL A 84 -3.23 -13.98 8.19
C VAL A 84 -2.12 -15.00 8.13
N THR A 85 -1.32 -14.95 7.07
CA THR A 85 -0.08 -15.71 6.98
C THR A 85 1.10 -14.77 7.19
N LEU A 86 1.98 -15.08 8.14
CA LEU A 86 3.16 -14.29 8.46
C LEU A 86 4.41 -14.99 7.93
N ARG A 87 5.25 -14.27 7.19
CA ARG A 87 6.64 -14.69 6.93
C ARG A 87 7.54 -14.03 7.97
N LEU A 88 8.30 -14.84 8.70
CA LEU A 88 9.24 -14.37 9.70
C LEU A 88 10.68 -14.66 9.27
N GLU A 89 11.56 -13.75 9.63
CA GLU A 89 13.01 -13.90 9.54
C GLU A 89 13.60 -13.49 10.88
N ASP A 90 14.38 -14.37 11.52
CA ASP A 90 14.94 -14.16 12.87
C ASP A 90 13.91 -13.72 13.94
N GLY A 91 12.68 -14.20 13.83
CA GLY A 91 11.58 -13.87 14.75
C GLY A 91 10.95 -12.49 14.53
N ILE A 92 11.31 -11.80 13.45
CA ILE A 92 10.73 -10.52 13.02
C ILE A 92 9.85 -10.77 11.79
N VAL A 93 8.64 -10.23 11.80
CA VAL A 93 7.70 -10.31 10.67
C VAL A 93 8.22 -9.45 9.53
N GLN A 94 8.48 -10.09 8.38
CA GLN A 94 8.89 -9.45 7.14
C GLN A 94 7.73 -9.31 6.15
N GLN A 95 6.73 -10.18 6.22
CA GLN A 95 5.59 -10.16 5.30
C GLN A 95 4.32 -10.60 6.02
N ILE A 96 3.21 -9.94 5.74
CA ILE A 96 1.86 -10.23 6.24
C ILE A 96 0.95 -10.46 5.04
N SER A 97 0.37 -11.64 4.87
CA SER A 97 -0.61 -11.91 3.81
C SER A 97 -2.01 -12.00 4.38
N PHE A 98 -2.91 -11.16 3.87
CA PHE A 98 -4.35 -11.25 4.09
C PHE A 98 -5.04 -12.09 3.02
N ASP A 99 -4.36 -12.37 1.91
CA ASP A 99 -4.87 -13.30 0.90
C ASP A 99 -4.68 -14.75 1.37
N PRO A 100 -5.79 -15.50 1.58
CA PRO A 100 -5.73 -16.92 1.98
C PRO A 100 -5.18 -17.83 0.88
N SER A 101 -5.14 -17.36 -0.36
CA SER A 101 -4.65 -18.10 -1.54
C SER A 101 -3.15 -17.97 -1.73
N THR A 102 -2.51 -17.01 -1.05
CA THR A 102 -1.08 -16.77 -1.22
C THR A 102 -0.26 -17.78 -0.42
N GLU A 103 0.47 -18.64 -1.14
CA GLU A 103 1.50 -19.50 -0.55
C GLU A 103 2.76 -18.68 -0.25
N LEU A 104 2.90 -18.26 1.00
CA LEU A 104 4.15 -17.69 1.49
C LEU A 104 5.14 -18.82 1.78
N GLU A 105 6.31 -18.80 1.14
CA GLU A 105 7.42 -19.68 1.53
C GLU A 105 7.75 -19.47 3.01
N GLN A 106 7.68 -20.55 3.79
CA GLN A 106 7.88 -20.54 5.25
C GLN A 106 6.89 -19.64 6.00
N GLY A 107 5.72 -19.36 5.42
CA GLY A 107 4.64 -18.64 6.06
C GLY A 107 3.98 -19.44 7.18
N ILE A 108 3.72 -18.80 8.32
CA ILE A 108 2.96 -19.38 9.42
C ILE A 108 1.57 -18.74 9.51
N PRO A 109 0.50 -19.53 9.68
CA PRO A 109 -0.82 -18.98 9.96
C PRO A 109 -0.83 -18.32 11.34
N PHE A 110 -1.53 -17.19 11.44
CA PHE A 110 -1.60 -16.38 12.65
C PHE A 110 -2.96 -15.68 12.74
N GLN A 111 -3.63 -15.81 13.87
CA GLN A 111 -4.89 -15.12 14.15
C GLN A 111 -4.60 -13.80 14.84
N ILE A 112 -4.97 -12.67 14.24
CA ILE A 112 -4.71 -11.35 14.79
C ILE A 112 -5.67 -11.06 15.95
N GLU A 113 -5.13 -10.66 17.10
CA GLU A 113 -5.89 -10.02 18.18
C GLU A 113 -5.83 -8.50 18.05
N SER A 114 -4.63 -7.97 17.82
CA SER A 114 -4.42 -6.54 17.57
C SER A 114 -3.16 -6.33 16.75
N CYS A 115 -3.12 -5.24 15.99
CA CYS A 115 -2.06 -4.94 15.07
C CYS A 115 -1.73 -3.43 15.14
N ASP A 116 -0.46 -3.09 15.35
CA ASP A 116 0.03 -1.71 15.33
C ASP A 116 1.24 -1.66 14.40
N LEU A 117 0.97 -1.33 13.13
CA LEU A 117 1.97 -1.26 12.06
C LEU A 117 2.53 0.15 11.84
N GLU A 118 2.15 1.09 12.70
CA GLU A 118 2.51 2.49 12.53
C GLU A 118 3.51 2.95 13.58
N LYS A 119 3.18 2.77 14.86
CA LYS A 119 3.96 3.32 15.98
C LYS A 119 4.77 2.25 16.66
N LYS A 120 4.13 1.13 17.03
CA LYS A 120 4.78 0.07 17.81
C LYS A 120 5.45 -0.97 16.94
N MET A 121 5.04 -1.11 15.68
CA MET A 121 5.53 -2.12 14.75
C MET A 121 5.41 -3.53 15.35
N VAL A 122 4.21 -3.90 15.78
CA VAL A 122 3.93 -5.21 16.39
C VAL A 122 2.61 -5.79 15.89
N VAL A 123 2.58 -7.12 15.75
CA VAL A 123 1.37 -7.91 15.59
C VAL A 123 1.21 -8.76 16.84
N LYS A 124 0.02 -8.76 17.42
CA LYS A 124 -0.34 -9.60 18.57
C LYS A 124 -1.44 -10.56 18.19
N GLY A 125 -1.35 -11.78 18.70
CA GLY A 125 -2.34 -12.79 18.42
C GLY A 125 -1.86 -14.20 18.69
N TYR A 126 -2.43 -15.17 17.99
CA TYR A 126 -2.33 -16.57 18.33
C TYR A 126 -1.90 -17.39 17.12
N LYS A 127 -0.97 -18.33 17.31
CA LYS A 127 -0.71 -19.39 16.33
C LYS A 127 -1.80 -20.45 16.47
N PRO A 128 -2.29 -21.09 15.40
CA PRO A 128 -3.42 -22.04 15.46
C PRO A 128 -3.25 -23.21 16.43
N GLN A 129 -2.01 -23.54 16.80
CA GLN A 129 -1.67 -24.68 17.66
C GLN A 129 -1.41 -24.27 19.11
N THR A 130 -1.48 -22.98 19.45
CA THR A 130 -1.18 -22.46 20.78
C THR A 130 -2.17 -21.39 21.19
N GLU A 131 -2.86 -21.57 22.33
CA GLU A 131 -3.69 -20.53 22.94
C GLU A 131 -2.87 -19.42 23.61
N LYS A 132 -1.54 -19.47 23.50
CA LYS A 132 -0.65 -18.45 24.05
C LYS A 132 -0.65 -17.22 23.16
N LEU A 133 -0.90 -16.06 23.76
CA LEU A 133 -0.73 -14.77 23.11
C LEU A 133 0.74 -14.53 22.78
N ASP A 134 1.06 -14.44 21.50
CA ASP A 134 2.37 -14.08 20.97
C ASP A 134 2.38 -12.62 20.54
N ILE A 135 3.48 -11.93 20.83
CA ILE A 135 3.74 -10.55 20.39
C ILE A 135 4.94 -10.59 19.46
N LEU A 136 4.70 -10.36 18.18
CA LEU A 136 5.71 -10.42 17.14
C LEU A 136 6.07 -9.01 16.70
N LYS A 137 7.37 -8.72 16.62
CA LYS A 137 7.86 -7.46 16.05
C LYS A 137 7.73 -7.50 14.54
N VAL A 138 7.43 -6.35 13.95
CA VAL A 138 7.30 -6.17 12.50
C VAL A 138 8.45 -5.31 12.01
N SER A 139 9.08 -5.73 10.92
CA SER A 139 10.10 -4.92 10.27
C SER A 139 9.49 -3.63 9.72
N LYS A 140 10.20 -2.51 9.83
CA LYS A 140 9.78 -1.23 9.22
C LYS A 140 9.74 -1.27 7.70
N THR A 141 10.42 -2.25 7.10
CA THR A 141 10.44 -2.50 5.66
C THR A 141 9.58 -3.71 5.27
N ALA A 142 8.77 -4.23 6.20
CA ALA A 142 7.88 -5.34 5.93
C ALA A 142 6.85 -4.98 4.86
N THR A 143 6.28 -6.01 4.24
CA THR A 143 5.21 -5.88 3.25
C THR A 143 3.90 -6.50 3.72
N ILE A 144 2.81 -6.00 3.18
CA ILE A 144 1.46 -6.52 3.33
C ILE A 144 0.98 -6.95 1.95
N ILE A 145 0.53 -8.19 1.81
CA ILE A 145 -0.21 -8.66 0.65
C ILE A 145 -1.69 -8.48 0.97
N GLU A 146 -2.31 -7.52 0.29
CA GLU A 146 -3.74 -7.21 0.39
C GLU A 146 -4.59 -8.34 -0.21
N GLU A 147 -5.90 -8.34 0.06
CA GLU A 147 -6.84 -9.36 -0.44
C GLU A 147 -6.88 -9.46 -1.97
N ASP A 148 -6.52 -8.40 -2.68
CA ASP A 148 -6.46 -8.38 -4.15
C ASP A 148 -5.10 -8.85 -4.70
N GLY A 149 -4.22 -9.37 -3.85
CA GLY A 149 -2.89 -9.87 -4.18
C GLY A 149 -1.82 -8.76 -4.32
N THR A 150 -2.15 -7.52 -3.99
CA THR A 150 -1.18 -6.41 -4.08
C THR A 150 -0.24 -6.40 -2.90
N GLU A 151 1.06 -6.53 -3.17
CA GLU A 151 2.09 -6.42 -2.14
C GLU A 151 2.51 -4.96 -1.93
N VAL A 152 2.01 -4.35 -0.86
CA VAL A 152 2.36 -2.98 -0.45
C VAL A 152 3.30 -2.95 0.74
N SER A 153 4.03 -1.85 0.89
CA SER A 153 4.93 -1.68 2.03
C SER A 153 4.17 -1.23 3.28
N VAL A 154 4.56 -1.75 4.45
CA VAL A 154 4.12 -1.23 5.74
C VAL A 154 4.56 0.23 5.88
N ALA A 155 3.72 1.05 6.53
CA ALA A 155 3.95 2.48 6.67
C ALA A 155 4.15 2.89 8.14
N PRO A 156 5.39 2.87 8.66
CA PRO A 156 5.71 3.47 9.95
C PRO A 156 5.24 4.93 10.01
N ILE A 157 4.89 5.40 11.20
CA ILE A 157 4.30 6.73 11.43
C ILE A 157 5.16 7.85 10.84
N GLU A 158 6.49 7.74 10.89
CA GLU A 158 7.43 8.72 10.34
C GLU A 158 7.41 8.82 8.81
N ARG A 159 6.83 7.83 8.12
CA ARG A 159 6.69 7.77 6.66
C ARG A 159 5.30 8.15 6.17
N GLN A 160 4.39 8.54 7.07
CA GLN A 160 3.03 8.91 6.72
C GLN A 160 2.87 10.38 6.36
N PHE A 161 1.88 10.68 5.52
CA PHE A 161 1.53 12.03 5.08
C PHE A 161 1.25 12.98 6.25
N ASN A 162 0.54 12.52 7.27
CA ASN A 162 0.21 13.34 8.44
C ASN A 162 1.43 13.72 9.30
N SER A 163 2.53 12.99 9.17
CA SER A 163 3.79 13.26 9.87
C SER A 163 4.72 14.19 9.09
N ALA A 164 4.45 14.44 7.80
CA ALA A 164 5.24 15.34 6.98
C ALA A 164 5.04 16.81 7.39
N SER A 165 6.02 17.65 7.05
CA SER A 165 5.95 19.08 7.37
C SER A 165 4.74 19.73 6.67
N LEU A 166 4.21 20.80 7.25
CA LEU A 166 3.04 21.49 6.68
C LEU A 166 3.30 21.99 5.26
N LYS A 167 4.53 22.43 4.96
CA LYS A 167 4.95 22.82 3.60
C LYS A 167 4.94 21.63 2.65
N ASP A 168 5.47 20.49 3.08
CA ASP A 168 5.54 19.28 2.25
C ASP A 168 4.15 18.68 1.99
N ARG A 169 3.27 18.71 2.99
CA ARG A 169 1.86 18.32 2.84
C ARG A 169 1.13 19.23 1.86
N MET A 170 1.32 20.54 1.98
CA MET A 170 0.76 21.51 1.04
C MET A 170 1.29 21.27 -0.38
N LEU A 171 2.62 21.19 -0.56
CA LEU A 171 3.20 20.93 -1.87
C LEU A 171 2.67 19.63 -2.45
N THR A 172 2.60 18.55 -1.66
CA THR A 172 2.08 17.27 -2.12
C THR A 172 0.62 17.36 -2.54
N ASN A 173 -0.24 18.07 -1.81
CA ASN A 173 -1.66 18.24 -2.16
C ASN A 173 -1.89 19.14 -3.38
N PHE A 174 -1.03 20.13 -3.62
CA PHE A 174 -1.17 21.09 -4.72
C PHE A 174 -0.28 20.76 -5.93
N ALA A 175 0.51 19.69 -5.86
CA ALA A 175 1.51 19.35 -6.87
C ALA A 175 0.96 18.80 -8.19
N GLY A 176 -0.35 18.60 -8.30
CA GLY A 176 -0.97 18.26 -9.57
C GLY A 176 -1.15 19.54 -10.42
N PRO A 177 -0.41 19.73 -11.53
CA PRO A 177 -0.64 20.83 -12.47
C PRO A 177 -2.05 20.84 -13.08
#